data_AF-A0A957JFR5-F1
#
_entry.id   AF-A0A957JFR5-F1
#
_cell.length_a   1.000
_cell.length_b   1.000
_cell.length_c   1.000
_cell.angle_alpha   90.00
_cell.angle_beta   90.00
_cell.angle_gamma   90.00
#
_symmetry.space_group_name_H-M   'P 1'
#
loop_
_entity.id
_entity.type
_entity.pdbx_description
1 polymer ?
#
loop_
_entity_poly.entity_id
_entity_poly.type
_entity_poly.pdbx_seq_one_letter_code
_entity_poly.pdbx_strand_id
1 'polypeptide(L)'
;PAGCCVELPCVVDKNGVQPVQIGPLPPHLAALMQTNINVQALTVEAALTSKREHIYHAAMLDPHTAAELDLDQIWAMVDELITAHGDLLPAYT
;
A
#
# COMPACT_ATOMS: atom_id res chain seq x y z
N PRO A 1 1.78 6.60 10.27
CA PRO A 1 1.48 5.80 11.48
C PRO A 1 2.72 5.03 11.96
N ALA A 2 2.71 4.45 13.16
CA ALA A 2 3.73 3.47 13.50
C ALA A 2 3.69 2.28 12.52
N GLY A 3 4.85 1.80 12.08
CA GLY A 3 4.96 0.67 11.15
C GLY A 3 4.80 1.00 9.66
N CYS A 4 4.49 2.25 9.27
CA CYS A 4 4.52 2.62 7.85
C CYS A 4 5.93 2.96 7.39
N CYS A 5 6.21 2.70 6.12
CA CYS A 5 7.41 3.22 5.46
C CYS A 5 7.27 4.73 5.22
N VAL A 6 8.38 5.46 5.33
CA VAL A 6 8.43 6.91 5.16
C VAL A 6 9.69 7.31 4.42
N GLU A 7 9.60 8.36 3.62
CA GLU A 7 10.73 8.97 2.94
C GLU A 7 11.08 10.28 3.66
N LEU A 8 12.30 10.36 4.21
CA LEU A 8 12.74 11.43 5.10
C LEU A 8 14.18 11.84 4.76
N PRO A 9 14.62 13.05 5.14
CA PRO A 9 16.03 13.37 5.23
C PRO A 9 16.73 12.46 6.24
N CYS A 10 17.91 11.97 5.86
CA CYS A 10 18.74 11.13 6.70
C CYS A 10 20.20 11.62 6.68
N VAL A 11 20.87 11.53 7.82
CA VAL A 11 22.33 11.66 7.90
C VAL A 11 22.94 10.27 7.68
N VAL A 12 23.94 10.18 6.80
CA VAL A 12 24.64 8.93 6.49
C VAL A 12 26.11 9.07 6.82
N ASP A 13 26.60 8.23 7.74
CA ASP A 13 28.01 8.17 8.13
C ASP A 13 28.45 6.71 8.40
N LYS A 14 29.63 6.53 9.00
CA LYS A 14 30.17 5.20 9.36
C LYS A 14 29.28 4.39 10.32
N ASN A 15 28.31 5.01 10.99
CA ASN A 15 27.36 4.37 11.91
C ASN A 15 26.05 3.99 11.21
N GLY A 16 25.91 4.24 9.90
CA GLY A 16 24.74 3.88 9.10
C GLY A 16 23.81 5.06 8.80
N VAL A 17 22.53 4.74 8.58
CA VAL A 17 21.49 5.71 8.21
C VAL A 17 20.77 6.20 9.46
N GLN A 18 20.78 7.51 9.68
CA GLN A 18 20.21 8.16 10.86
C GLN A 18 19.08 9.10 10.40
N PRO A 19 17.80 8.75 10.59
CA PRO A 19 16.69 9.58 10.13
C PRO A 19 16.57 10.88 10.94
N VAL A 20 16.26 11.97 10.26
CA VAL A 20 16.00 13.28 10.88
C VAL A 20 14.53 13.40 11.26
N GLN A 21 14.25 13.81 12.49
CA GLN A 21 12.88 14.00 12.98
C GLN A 21 12.24 15.25 12.36
N ILE A 22 11.11 15.09 11.67
CA ILE A 22 10.36 16.18 11.04
C ILE A 22 9.36 16.85 12.00
N GLY A 23 8.75 16.08 12.91
CA GLY A 23 7.66 16.53 13.77
C GLY A 23 6.27 16.23 13.19
N PRO A 24 5.18 16.78 13.77
CA PRO A 24 3.83 16.51 13.32
C PRO A 24 3.54 17.14 11.95
N LEU A 25 2.97 16.36 11.04
CA LEU A 25 2.51 16.84 9.74
C LEU A 25 1.19 17.62 9.88
N PRO A 26 0.93 18.62 9.02
CA PRO A 26 -0.39 19.21 8.89
C PRO A 26 -1.48 18.15 8.71
N PRO A 27 -2.63 18.24 9.40
CA PRO A 27 -3.62 17.16 9.43
C PRO A 27 -4.14 16.72 8.06
N HIS A 28 -4.32 17.66 7.12
CA HIS A 28 -4.80 17.35 5.77
C HIS A 28 -3.77 16.56 4.95
N LEU A 29 -2.46 16.84 5.11
CA LEU A 29 -1.40 16.06 4.47
C LEU A 29 -1.28 14.68 5.07
N ALA A 30 -1.37 14.59 6.41
CA ALA A 30 -1.38 13.31 7.09
C ALA A 30 -2.57 12.44 6.64
N ALA A 31 -3.76 13.03 6.48
CA ALA A 31 -4.93 12.34 5.96
C ALA A 31 -4.75 11.84 4.53
N LEU A 32 -4.17 12.66 3.64
CA LEU A 32 -3.86 12.27 2.26
C LEU A 32 -2.84 11.12 2.19
N MET A 33 -1.80 11.17 3.01
CA MET A 33 -0.84 10.07 3.10
C MET A 33 -1.47 8.80 3.66
N GLN A 34 -2.40 8.94 4.61
CA GLN A 34 -3.06 7.80 5.25
C GLN A 34 -3.84 6.94 4.24
N THR A 35 -4.49 7.56 3.24
CA THR A 35 -5.21 6.80 2.21
C THR A 35 -4.28 5.88 1.43
N ASN A 36 -3.09 6.36 1.08
CA ASN A 36 -2.07 5.58 0.36
C ASN A 36 -1.40 4.52 1.26
N ILE A 37 -1.11 4.87 2.52
CA ILE A 37 -0.52 3.94 3.49
C ILE A 37 -1.44 2.73 3.74
N ASN A 38 -2.77 2.95 3.75
CA ASN A 38 -3.74 1.87 3.95
C ASN A 38 -3.68 0.83 2.81
N VAL A 39 -3.55 1.28 1.56
CA VAL A 39 -3.38 0.39 0.39
C VAL A 39 -2.14 -0.47 0.57
N GLN A 40 -1.01 0.15 0.89
CA GLN A 40 0.27 -0.54 1.08
C GLN A 40 0.21 -1.56 2.22
N ALA A 41 -0.42 -1.20 3.34
CA ALA A 41 -0.58 -2.09 4.49
C ALA A 41 -1.39 -3.34 4.12
N LEU A 42 -2.49 -3.18 3.37
CA LEU A 42 -3.30 -4.31 2.90
C LEU A 42 -2.56 -5.17 1.87
N THR A 43 -1.78 -4.56 0.97
CA THR A 43 -0.94 -5.32 0.03
C THR A 43 0.12 -6.15 0.76
N VAL A 44 0.75 -5.59 1.79
CA VAL A 44 1.68 -6.34 2.65
C VAL A 44 0.96 -7.47 3.38
N GLU A 45 -0.23 -7.22 3.92
CA GLU A 45 -1.02 -8.25 4.61
C GLU A 45 -1.45 -9.37 3.65
N ALA A 46 -1.82 -9.04 2.42
CA ALA A 46 -2.09 -10.02 1.37
C ALA A 46 -0.88 -10.92 1.13
N ALA A 47 0.32 -10.33 1.00
CA ALA A 47 1.56 -11.08 0.78
C ALA A 47 1.93 -11.98 1.98
N LEU A 48 1.73 -11.52 3.22
CA LEU A 48 2.05 -12.27 4.43
C LEU A 48 1.06 -13.41 4.70
N THR A 49 -0.22 -13.16 4.46
CA THR A 49 -1.29 -14.14 4.76
C THR A 49 -1.67 -15.00 3.57
N SER A 50 -1.20 -14.64 2.36
CA SER A 50 -1.62 -15.23 1.08
C SER A 50 -3.14 -15.18 0.85
N LYS A 51 -3.86 -14.27 1.52
CA LYS A 51 -5.30 -14.10 1.32
C LYS A 51 -5.57 -13.12 0.18
N ARG A 52 -6.29 -13.60 -0.83
CA ARG A 52 -6.69 -12.79 -1.98
C ARG A 52 -7.59 -11.62 -1.61
N GLU A 53 -8.39 -11.78 -0.54
CA GLU A 53 -9.32 -10.75 -0.04
C GLU A 53 -8.65 -9.38 0.19
N HIS A 54 -7.42 -9.40 0.72
CA HIS A 54 -6.68 -8.18 1.04
C HIS A 54 -6.21 -7.43 -0.21
N ILE A 55 -6.02 -8.12 -1.34
CA ILE A 55 -5.67 -7.49 -2.63
C ILE A 55 -6.85 -6.68 -3.14
N TYR A 56 -8.06 -7.23 -3.09
CA TYR A 56 -9.26 -6.50 -3.48
C TYR A 56 -9.49 -5.29 -2.58
N HIS A 57 -9.38 -5.46 -1.26
CA HIS A 57 -9.55 -4.35 -0.33
C HIS A 57 -8.50 -3.25 -0.56
N ALA A 58 -7.25 -3.61 -0.90
CA ALA A 58 -6.22 -2.64 -1.26
C ALA A 58 -6.63 -1.84 -2.50
N ALA A 59 -7.06 -2.50 -3.57
CA ALA A 59 -7.50 -1.85 -4.80
C ALA A 59 -8.76 -0.98 -4.59
N MET A 60 -9.70 -1.42 -3.74
CA MET A 60 -10.90 -0.65 -3.38
C MET A 60 -10.59 0.62 -2.59
N LEU A 61 -9.49 0.65 -1.83
CA LEU A 61 -9.08 1.81 -1.05
C LEU A 61 -8.07 2.71 -1.77
N ASP A 62 -7.59 2.30 -2.94
CA ASP A 62 -6.73 3.13 -3.77
C ASP A 62 -7.53 4.34 -4.30
N PRO A 63 -7.11 5.58 -3.99
CA PRO A 63 -7.90 6.78 -4.33
C PRO A 63 -8.13 6.98 -5.83
N HIS A 64 -7.21 6.52 -6.67
CA HIS A 64 -7.35 6.64 -8.12
C HIS A 64 -8.30 5.56 -8.64
N THR A 65 -8.08 4.32 -8.25
CA THR A 65 -8.91 3.18 -8.63
C THR A 65 -10.37 3.39 -8.21
N ALA A 66 -10.61 3.81 -6.97
CA ALA A 66 -11.95 4.05 -6.45
C ALA A 66 -12.65 5.30 -7.04
N ALA A 67 -11.90 6.19 -7.69
CA ALA A 67 -12.48 7.34 -8.40
C ALA A 67 -12.97 6.97 -9.81
N GLU A 68 -12.35 5.97 -10.43
CA GLU A 68 -12.59 5.60 -11.84
C GLU A 68 -13.48 4.36 -12.00
N LEU A 69 -13.47 3.44 -11.03
CA LEU A 69 -14.11 2.14 -11.12
C LEU A 69 -15.09 1.89 -9.96
N ASP A 70 -16.17 1.18 -10.27
CA ASP A 70 -17.04 0.59 -9.25
C ASP A 70 -16.47 -0.72 -8.66
N LEU A 71 -17.09 -1.25 -7.60
CA LEU A 71 -16.57 -2.41 -6.88
C LEU A 71 -16.52 -3.69 -7.74
N ASP A 72 -17.46 -3.88 -8.66
CA ASP A 72 -17.52 -5.06 -9.53
C ASP A 72 -16.41 -4.97 -10.59
N GLN A 73 -16.17 -3.79 -11.14
CA GLN A 73 -15.06 -3.51 -12.05
C GLN A 73 -13.70 -3.70 -11.38
N ILE A 74 -13.54 -3.26 -10.13
CA ILE A 74 -12.31 -3.47 -9.36
C ILE A 74 -12.05 -4.96 -9.15
N TRP A 75 -13.08 -5.73 -8.81
CA TRP A 75 -12.98 -7.18 -8.67
C TRP A 75 -12.47 -7.85 -9.95
N ALA A 76 -13.11 -7.55 -11.07
CA ALA A 76 -12.72 -8.08 -12.38
C ALA A 76 -11.28 -7.66 -12.76
N MET A 77 -10.91 -6.40 -12.57
CA MET A 77 -9.57 -5.90 -12.87
C MET A 77 -8.50 -6.61 -12.03
N VAL A 78 -8.74 -6.80 -10.73
CA VAL A 78 -7.78 -7.51 -9.85
C VAL A 78 -7.65 -8.97 -10.27
N ASP A 79 -8.73 -9.63 -10.66
CA ASP A 79 -8.70 -11.01 -11.18
C ASP A 79 -7.88 -11.13 -12.46
N GLU A 80 -8.07 -10.20 -13.39
CA GLU A 80 -7.29 -10.12 -14.62
C GLU A 80 -5.81 -9.89 -14.33
N LEU A 81 -5.48 -8.98 -13.40
CA LEU A 81 -4.10 -8.70 -13.00
C LEU A 81 -3.44 -9.91 -12.35
N ILE A 82 -4.11 -10.60 -11.42
CA ILE A 82 -3.57 -11.82 -10.80
C ILE A 82 -3.32 -12.89 -11.85
N THR A 83 -4.26 -13.09 -12.78
CA THR A 83 -4.12 -14.05 -13.87
C THR A 83 -2.96 -13.69 -14.80
N ALA A 84 -2.82 -12.42 -15.16
CA ALA A 84 -1.78 -11.93 -16.06
C ALA A 84 -0.37 -12.05 -15.44
N HIS A 85 -0.24 -11.85 -14.13
CA HIS A 85 1.06 -11.99 -13.44
C HIS A 85 1.40 -13.44 -13.13
N GLY A 86 0.42 -14.32 -12.95
CA GLY A 86 0.62 -15.77 -12.79
C GLY A 86 1.69 -16.12 -11.76
N ASP A 87 2.71 -16.86 -12.19
CA ASP A 87 3.80 -17.36 -11.35
C ASP A 87 4.73 -16.27 -10.78
N LEU A 88 4.57 -15.00 -11.19
CA LEU A 88 5.27 -13.87 -10.58
C LEU A 88 4.70 -13.51 -9.19
N LEU A 89 3.50 -13.98 -8.87
CA LEU A 89 2.83 -13.77 -7.60
C LEU A 89 2.84 -15.05 -6.75
N PRO A 90 2.80 -14.91 -5.41
CA PRO A 90 2.47 -16.04 -4.53
C PRO A 90 1.12 -16.66 -4.89
N ALA A 91 0.95 -17.94 -4.56
CA ALA A 91 -0.36 -18.59 -4.66
C ALA A 91 -1.30 -18.00 -3.60
N TYR A 92 -2.26 -17.18 -4.03
CA TYR A 92 -3.28 -16.62 -3.17
C TYR A 92 -4.49 -17.55 -3.03
N THR A 93 -5.02 -17.65 -1.81
CA THR A 93 -6.25 -18.36 -1.48
C THR A 93 -7.44 -17.42 -1.33
#